data_AF-A0AAW1CAJ6-F1
#
_entry.id   AF-A0AAW1CAJ6-F1
#
_cell.length_a   1.000
_cell.length_b   1.000
_cell.length_c   1.000
_cell.angle_alpha   90.00
_cell.angle_beta   90.00
_cell.angle_gamma   90.00
#
_symmetry.space_group_name_H-M   'P 1'
#
loop_
_entity.id
_entity.type
_entity.pdbx_description
1 polymer ?
#
loop_
_entity_poly.entity_id
_entity_poly.type
_entity_poly.pdbx_seq_one_letter_code
_entity_poly.pdbx_strand_id
1 'polypeptide(L)'
;MKQMRLASIGVLALSWYPPVMADENGEPTDGLVPIILDIAHKYKLKVTFHIEPYKDRDDRSMYNNVKYIIDKYGSHPAFYRHKVSTGYIDTSIRPWNNHNTRNRVNGKYYETAFSAALLVRPEIISITSFNEWHEGTQIEKAIPKKTDVTTYLDYQPHKPNIYLELTHKWSEKYSKEKEQWLT
;
A
#
# COMPACT_ATOMS: atom_id res chain seq x y z
N MET A 1 -0.37 -1.92 -12.87
CA MET A 1 -1.42 -0.85 -12.88
C MET A 1 -2.80 -1.30 -13.36
N LYS A 2 -3.03 -1.69 -14.64
CA LYS A 2 -4.39 -2.08 -15.11
C LYS A 2 -5.05 -3.16 -14.22
N GLN A 3 -4.30 -4.20 -13.89
CA GLN A 3 -4.75 -5.29 -13.00
C GLN A 3 -5.11 -4.77 -11.59
N MET A 4 -4.25 -3.94 -10.97
CA MET A 4 -4.52 -3.29 -9.68
C MET A 4 -5.80 -2.42 -9.70
N ARG A 5 -6.03 -1.67 -10.78
CA ARG A 5 -7.27 -0.89 -10.96
C ARG A 5 -8.51 -1.76 -11.08
N LEU A 6 -8.42 -2.92 -11.75
CA LEU A 6 -9.50 -3.92 -11.78
C LEU A 6 -9.75 -4.52 -10.39
N ALA A 7 -8.70 -4.72 -9.59
CA ALA A 7 -8.77 -5.19 -8.21
C ALA A 7 -9.18 -4.12 -7.18
N SER A 8 -9.51 -2.89 -7.59
CA SER A 8 -9.76 -1.73 -6.70
C SER A 8 -8.62 -1.40 -5.72
N ILE A 9 -7.38 -1.81 -6.02
CA ILE A 9 -6.19 -1.42 -5.24
C ILE A 9 -5.84 0.04 -5.55
N GLY A 10 -5.74 0.89 -4.52
CA GLY A 10 -5.42 2.32 -4.66
C GLY A 10 -3.95 2.70 -4.45
N VAL A 11 -3.18 1.86 -3.75
CA VAL A 11 -1.77 2.09 -3.41
C VAL A 11 -0.98 0.81 -3.72
N LEU A 12 0.18 0.95 -4.35
CA LEU A 12 1.16 -0.14 -4.47
C LEU A 12 2.31 0.09 -3.49
N ALA A 13 2.66 -0.95 -2.74
CA ALA A 13 3.88 -1.00 -1.94
C ALA A 13 4.99 -1.58 -2.83
N LEU A 14 5.94 -0.73 -3.23
CA LEU A 14 7.05 -1.12 -4.09
C LEU A 14 8.20 -1.66 -3.23
N SER A 15 8.58 -2.92 -3.46
CA SER A 15 9.84 -3.49 -2.97
C SER A 15 11.01 -2.61 -3.42
N TRP A 16 11.77 -2.10 -2.45
CA TRP A 16 12.81 -1.10 -2.69
C TRP A 16 14.07 -1.41 -1.88
N TYR A 17 15.17 -1.54 -2.62
CA TYR A 17 16.52 -1.50 -2.09
C TYR A 17 17.11 -0.10 -2.28
N PRO A 18 17.92 0.40 -1.34
CA PRO A 18 18.68 1.62 -1.58
C PRO A 18 19.62 1.45 -2.78
N PRO A 19 19.94 2.54 -3.52
CA PRO A 19 20.89 2.49 -4.61
C PRO A 19 22.21 1.84 -4.18
N VAL A 20 22.67 0.86 -4.97
CA VAL A 20 23.91 0.09 -4.72
C VAL A 20 23.91 -0.74 -3.41
N MET A 21 22.76 -0.94 -2.77
CA MET A 21 22.62 -1.72 -1.51
C MET A 21 21.65 -2.91 -1.64
N ALA A 22 21.38 -3.38 -2.86
CA ALA A 22 20.72 -4.68 -3.04
C ALA A 22 21.60 -5.80 -2.44
N ASP A 23 20.98 -6.78 -1.78
CA ASP A 23 21.66 -7.99 -1.34
C ASP A 23 21.76 -9.01 -2.50
N GLU A 24 22.25 -10.22 -2.21
CA GLU A 24 22.39 -11.28 -3.23
C GLU A 24 21.05 -11.85 -3.74
N ASN A 25 19.92 -11.48 -3.12
CA ASN A 25 18.57 -11.90 -3.48
C ASN A 25 17.74 -10.76 -4.11
N GLY A 26 18.28 -9.54 -4.14
CA GLY A 26 17.58 -8.32 -4.54
C GLY A 26 18.06 -7.72 -5.86
N GLU A 27 17.16 -7.02 -6.55
CA GLU A 27 17.46 -6.22 -7.73
C GLU A 27 17.49 -4.71 -7.38
N PRO A 28 18.32 -3.88 -8.04
CA PRO A 28 18.40 -2.44 -7.79
C PRO A 28 17.17 -1.69 -8.37
N THR A 29 16.02 -1.80 -7.70
CA THR A 29 14.72 -1.29 -8.18
C THR A 29 14.60 0.24 -8.21
N ASP A 30 15.50 1.00 -7.56
CA ASP A 30 15.43 2.47 -7.49
C ASP A 30 15.37 3.15 -8.87
N GLY A 31 16.11 2.63 -9.87
CA GLY A 31 16.10 3.16 -11.23
C GLY A 31 14.74 3.06 -11.94
N LEU A 32 13.86 2.17 -11.48
CA LEU A 32 12.51 1.98 -12.02
C LEU A 32 11.45 2.85 -11.31
N VAL A 33 11.78 3.45 -10.16
CA VAL A 33 10.82 4.23 -9.36
C VAL A 33 10.18 5.39 -10.16
N PRO A 34 10.90 6.19 -10.97
CA PRO A 34 10.29 7.27 -11.76
C PRO A 34 9.20 6.76 -12.74
N ILE A 35 9.50 5.70 -13.51
CA ILE A 35 8.54 5.15 -14.48
C ILE A 35 7.37 4.45 -13.78
N ILE A 36 7.60 3.81 -12.64
CA ILE A 36 6.51 3.24 -11.81
C ILE A 36 5.59 4.34 -11.30
N LEU A 37 6.14 5.47 -10.81
CA LEU A 37 5.39 6.64 -10.35
C LEU A 37 4.56 7.28 -11.48
N ASP A 38 5.14 7.48 -12.67
CA ASP A 38 4.43 8.06 -13.82
C ASP A 38 3.27 7.17 -14.29
N ILE A 39 3.51 5.86 -14.41
CA ILE A 39 2.46 4.92 -14.80
C ILE A 39 1.41 4.82 -13.68
N ALA A 40 1.79 4.84 -12.40
CA ALA A 40 0.84 4.88 -11.28
C ALA A 40 -0.06 6.13 -11.37
N HIS A 41 0.53 7.31 -11.61
CA HIS A 41 -0.21 8.56 -11.77
C HIS A 41 -1.22 8.49 -12.91
N LYS A 42 -0.80 8.00 -14.09
CA LYS A 42 -1.67 7.80 -15.26
C LYS A 42 -2.90 6.91 -14.97
N TYR A 43 -2.77 5.95 -14.06
CA TYR A 43 -3.87 5.08 -13.64
C TYR A 43 -4.59 5.55 -12.35
N LYS A 44 -4.27 6.74 -11.83
CA LYS A 44 -4.80 7.31 -10.57
C LYS A 44 -4.48 6.48 -9.32
N LEU A 45 -3.36 5.76 -9.34
CA LEU A 45 -2.81 5.00 -8.23
C LEU A 45 -1.79 5.82 -7.44
N LYS A 46 -1.44 5.36 -6.24
CA LYS A 46 -0.33 5.88 -5.43
C LYS A 46 0.77 4.83 -5.21
N VAL A 47 1.97 5.28 -4.86
CA VAL A 47 3.14 4.46 -4.57
C VAL A 47 3.64 4.73 -3.16
N THR A 48 3.82 3.68 -2.37
CA THR A 48 4.58 3.67 -1.11
C THR A 48 5.75 2.69 -1.24
N PHE A 49 6.69 2.71 -0.32
CA PHE A 49 7.91 1.90 -0.37
C PHE A 49 7.88 0.81 0.71
N HIS A 50 8.16 -0.43 0.32
CA HIS A 50 8.52 -1.53 1.20
C HIS A 50 10.05 -1.60 1.20
N ILE A 51 10.69 -1.13 2.27
CA ILE A 51 12.15 -1.07 2.36
C ILE A 51 12.66 -2.44 2.81
N GLU A 52 13.30 -3.14 1.89
CA GLU A 52 13.78 -4.49 2.11
C GLU A 52 14.90 -4.57 3.16
N PRO A 53 15.23 -5.77 3.68
CA PRO A 53 16.51 -5.98 4.36
C PRO A 53 17.65 -5.60 3.41
N TYR A 54 18.62 -4.83 3.88
CA TYR A 54 19.83 -4.53 3.11
C TYR A 54 21.05 -4.59 4.03
N LYS A 55 22.23 -4.75 3.43
CA LYS A 55 23.48 -4.88 4.17
C LYS A 55 23.74 -3.65 5.05
N ASP A 56 24.16 -3.87 6.29
CA ASP A 56 24.48 -2.83 7.27
C ASP A 56 23.30 -1.87 7.57
N ARG A 57 22.06 -2.36 7.47
CA ARG A 57 20.83 -1.62 7.80
C ARG A 57 20.73 -1.31 9.30
N ASP A 58 20.90 -0.03 9.62
CA ASP A 58 20.81 0.58 10.95
C ASP A 58 19.88 1.81 10.93
N ASP A 59 19.74 2.49 12.08
CA ASP A 59 18.91 3.69 12.22
C ASP A 59 19.42 4.86 11.35
N ARG A 60 20.74 5.04 11.24
CA ARG A 60 21.38 6.10 10.46
C ARG A 60 21.20 5.93 8.94
N SER A 61 21.41 4.72 8.43
CA SER A 61 21.19 4.39 7.02
C SER A 61 19.70 4.45 6.68
N MET A 62 18.82 3.95 7.56
CA MET A 62 17.36 4.08 7.38
C MET A 62 16.92 5.55 7.33
N TYR A 63 17.43 6.41 8.21
CA TYR A 63 17.16 7.85 8.16
C TYR A 63 17.58 8.47 6.82
N ASN A 64 18.80 8.17 6.35
CA ASN A 64 19.31 8.67 5.08
C ASN A 64 18.47 8.18 3.89
N ASN A 65 18.06 6.91 3.90
CA ASN A 65 17.28 6.28 2.84
C ASN A 65 15.83 6.79 2.81
N VAL A 66 15.18 6.99 3.96
CA VAL A 66 13.87 7.65 4.04
C VAL A 66 13.94 9.10 3.57
N LYS A 67 14.98 9.84 3.98
CA LYS A 67 15.22 11.21 3.48
C LYS A 67 15.42 11.23 1.97
N TYR A 68 16.24 10.33 1.42
CA TYR A 68 16.46 10.18 -0.02
C TYR A 68 15.16 9.96 -0.80
N ILE A 69 14.33 9.01 -0.34
CA ILE A 69 13.02 8.73 -0.94
C ILE A 69 12.12 9.98 -0.94
N ILE A 70 12.07 10.71 0.16
CA ILE A 70 11.24 11.92 0.29
C ILE A 70 11.78 13.06 -0.58
N ASP A 71 13.07 13.33 -0.56
CA ASP A 71 13.69 14.41 -1.35
C ASP A 71 13.58 14.14 -2.86
N LYS A 72 13.83 12.89 -3.30
CA LYS A 72 13.87 12.50 -4.72
C LYS A 72 12.49 12.25 -5.32
N TYR A 73 11.58 11.62 -4.57
CA TYR A 73 10.28 11.18 -5.08
C TYR A 73 9.06 11.83 -4.40
N GLY A 74 9.24 12.44 -3.23
CA GLY A 74 8.14 12.96 -2.42
C GLY A 74 7.27 13.96 -3.18
N SER A 75 7.86 14.83 -4.00
CA SER A 75 7.13 15.82 -4.81
C SER A 75 6.21 15.21 -5.87
N HIS A 76 6.38 13.94 -6.24
CA HIS A 76 5.62 13.32 -7.34
C HIS A 76 4.12 13.17 -7.00
N PRO A 77 3.19 13.47 -7.93
CA PRO A 77 1.75 13.34 -7.69
C PRO A 77 1.27 11.92 -7.31
N ALA A 78 1.99 10.87 -7.67
CA ALA A 78 1.69 9.50 -7.26
C ALA A 78 2.31 9.09 -5.91
N PHE A 79 3.20 9.88 -5.31
CA PHE A 79 3.79 9.55 -4.01
C PHE A 79 2.70 9.48 -2.92
N TYR A 80 2.55 8.31 -2.29
CA TYR A 80 1.57 8.09 -1.23
C TYR A 80 1.94 8.88 0.02
N ARG A 81 0.94 9.55 0.60
CA ARG A 81 1.07 10.25 1.88
C ARG A 81 -0.10 9.83 2.73
N HIS A 82 0.17 9.05 3.78
CA HIS A 82 -0.83 8.77 4.79
C HIS A 82 -0.99 10.03 5.66
N LYS A 83 -2.18 10.66 5.61
CA LYS A 83 -2.50 11.84 6.43
C LYS A 83 -3.20 11.38 7.70
N VAL A 84 -2.44 11.16 8.77
CA VAL A 84 -3.02 10.97 10.11
C VAL A 84 -3.56 12.32 10.60
N SER A 85 -4.85 12.39 10.93
CA SER A 85 -5.43 13.55 11.58
C SER A 85 -5.36 13.39 13.09
N THR A 86 -4.75 14.36 13.78
CA THR A 86 -4.63 14.36 15.25
C THR A 86 -5.81 15.05 15.95
N GLY A 87 -6.92 15.28 15.24
CA GLY A 87 -8.10 16.04 15.69
C GLY A 87 -8.37 17.26 14.81
N TYR A 88 -9.59 17.78 14.84
CA TYR A 88 -10.08 18.82 13.93
C TYR A 88 -10.89 19.86 14.69
N ILE A 89 -10.58 21.15 14.50
CA ILE A 89 -11.35 22.29 15.01
C ILE A 89 -11.08 23.51 14.12
N ASP A 90 -12.10 23.98 13.41
CA ASP A 90 -12.05 25.20 12.56
C ASP A 90 -13.12 26.22 12.98
N THR A 91 -13.71 26.05 14.16
CA THR A 91 -14.88 26.81 14.62
C THR A 91 -14.58 28.26 14.99
N SER A 92 -13.30 28.62 15.13
CA SER A 92 -12.83 30.02 15.21
C SER A 92 -12.98 30.79 13.89
N ILE A 93 -13.06 30.10 12.75
CA ILE A 93 -13.26 30.68 11.42
C ILE A 93 -14.56 30.24 10.73
N ARG A 94 -15.17 29.14 11.20
CA ARG A 94 -16.48 28.64 10.76
C ARG A 94 -17.34 28.23 11.98
N PRO A 95 -17.97 29.19 12.69
CA PRO A 95 -18.66 28.91 13.96
C PRO A 95 -19.76 27.84 13.89
N TRP A 96 -20.35 27.63 12.71
CA TRP A 96 -21.36 26.60 12.45
C TRP A 96 -20.81 25.17 12.30
N ASN A 97 -19.50 24.98 12.18
CA ASN A 97 -18.89 23.67 11.88
C ASN A 97 -18.62 22.77 13.10
N ASN A 98 -19.25 23.06 14.24
CA ASN A 98 -19.07 22.32 15.51
C ASN A 98 -19.28 20.80 15.36
N HIS A 99 -20.19 20.35 14.48
CA HIS A 99 -20.46 18.92 14.23
C HIS A 99 -19.24 18.14 13.68
N ASN A 100 -18.33 18.80 12.97
CA ASN A 100 -17.09 18.20 12.48
C ASN A 100 -15.91 18.33 13.46
N THR A 101 -16.10 18.99 14.61
CA THR A 101 -15.05 19.11 15.61
C THR A 101 -14.74 17.74 16.25
N ARG A 102 -13.47 17.46 16.48
CA ARG A 102 -12.98 16.22 17.13
C ARG A 102 -11.96 16.61 18.20
N ASN A 103 -12.37 16.50 19.47
CA ASN A 103 -11.58 16.84 20.64
C ASN A 103 -10.44 15.83 20.86
N ARG A 104 -9.28 16.29 21.34
CA ARG A 104 -8.07 15.47 21.55
C ARG A 104 -8.03 14.73 22.89
N VAL A 105 -8.92 15.09 23.84
CA VAL A 105 -9.20 14.39 25.11
C VAL A 105 -7.92 13.91 25.84
N ASN A 106 -6.94 14.81 26.00
CA ASN A 106 -5.67 14.57 26.70
C ASN A 106 -4.96 13.23 26.34
N GLY A 107 -4.99 12.84 25.06
CA GLY A 107 -4.35 11.60 24.57
C GLY A 107 -5.23 10.35 24.61
N LYS A 108 -6.37 10.38 25.31
CA LYS A 108 -7.27 9.22 25.45
C LYS A 108 -7.93 8.79 24.12
N TYR A 109 -8.03 9.71 23.16
CA TYR A 109 -8.40 9.42 21.77
C TYR A 109 -7.37 8.51 21.06
N TYR A 110 -6.08 8.68 21.37
CA TYR A 110 -4.97 7.93 20.80
C TYR A 110 -4.90 6.50 21.38
N GLU A 111 -5.08 6.37 22.70
CA GLU A 111 -5.14 5.05 23.36
C GLU A 111 -6.39 4.25 22.94
N THR A 112 -7.54 4.91 22.81
CA THR A 112 -8.79 4.25 22.37
C THR A 112 -8.69 3.73 20.93
N ALA A 113 -7.99 4.45 20.04
CA ALA A 113 -7.71 3.98 18.69
C ALA A 113 -6.84 2.71 18.68
N PHE A 114 -5.85 2.61 19.57
CA PHE A 114 -5.00 1.42 19.70
C PHE A 114 -5.73 0.23 20.36
N SER A 115 -6.60 0.45 21.35
CA SER A 115 -7.43 -0.65 21.88
C SER A 115 -8.48 -1.14 20.88
N ALA A 116 -8.99 -0.28 19.99
CA ALA A 116 -9.88 -0.68 18.91
C ALA A 116 -9.15 -1.46 17.78
N ALA A 117 -7.84 -1.26 17.62
CA ALA A 117 -6.99 -2.01 16.68
C ALA A 117 -6.81 -3.50 17.04
N LEU A 118 -7.44 -3.99 18.12
CA LEU A 118 -7.55 -5.40 18.46
C LEU A 118 -8.89 -6.04 18.01
N LEU A 119 -9.74 -5.30 17.26
CA LEU A 119 -11.10 -5.74 16.87
C LEU A 119 -11.55 -5.61 15.40
N VAL A 120 -10.91 -5.00 14.39
CA VAL A 120 -9.68 -4.20 14.26
C VAL A 120 -9.95 -2.88 13.52
N ARG A 121 -11.00 -2.82 12.68
CA ARG A 121 -11.37 -1.69 11.79
C ARG A 121 -10.16 -1.00 11.11
N PRO A 122 -9.30 -1.76 10.40
CA PRO A 122 -8.00 -1.25 9.97
C PRO A 122 -8.12 -0.06 9.01
N GLU A 123 -7.31 0.98 9.19
CA GLU A 123 -7.29 2.13 8.27
C GLU A 123 -6.64 1.80 6.92
N ILE A 124 -5.79 0.79 6.87
CA ILE A 124 -5.11 0.28 5.67
C ILE A 124 -5.10 -1.25 5.76
N ILE A 125 -5.36 -1.93 4.64
CA ILE A 125 -5.12 -3.37 4.47
C ILE A 125 -4.02 -3.51 3.39
N SER A 126 -2.96 -4.24 3.70
CA SER A 126 -1.93 -4.66 2.74
C SER A 126 -2.28 -6.02 2.15
N ILE A 127 -1.88 -6.25 0.89
CA ILE A 127 -2.04 -7.54 0.20
C ILE A 127 -0.65 -8.02 -0.19
N THR A 128 -0.21 -9.11 0.43
CA THR A 128 0.99 -9.85 0.06
C THR A 128 0.56 -11.01 -0.85
N SER A 129 0.80 -11.00 -2.16
CA SER A 129 1.54 -10.00 -2.95
C SER A 129 0.84 -9.67 -4.28
N PHE A 130 1.32 -8.67 -5.02
CA PHE A 130 0.88 -8.52 -6.41
C PHE A 130 1.49 -9.60 -7.30
N ASN A 131 2.81 -9.82 -7.20
CA ASN A 131 3.60 -10.60 -8.16
C ASN A 131 4.83 -11.29 -7.53
N GLU A 132 4.80 -11.67 -6.24
CA GLU A 132 5.88 -12.44 -5.62
C GLU A 132 5.76 -13.93 -6.00
N TRP A 133 6.09 -14.20 -7.25
CA TRP A 133 5.91 -15.50 -7.90
C TRP A 133 6.77 -16.61 -7.28
N HIS A 134 7.90 -16.28 -6.65
CA HIS A 134 8.77 -17.26 -5.99
C HIS A 134 8.13 -17.87 -4.74
N GLU A 135 7.32 -17.09 -4.01
CA GLU A 135 6.58 -17.56 -2.84
C GLU A 135 5.19 -18.12 -3.18
N GLY A 136 4.71 -17.93 -4.41
CA GLY A 136 3.35 -18.32 -4.82
C GLY A 136 2.23 -17.46 -4.22
N THR A 137 2.55 -16.26 -3.71
CA THR A 137 1.58 -15.38 -3.00
C THR A 137 0.88 -14.37 -3.93
N GLN A 138 1.13 -14.42 -5.24
CA GLN A 138 0.69 -13.43 -6.20
C GLN A 138 -0.83 -13.43 -6.46
N ILE A 139 -1.43 -12.24 -6.59
CA ILE A 139 -2.76 -12.05 -7.17
C ILE A 139 -2.74 -11.74 -8.68
N GLU A 140 -1.55 -11.54 -9.27
CA GLU A 140 -1.38 -11.38 -10.72
C GLU A 140 -1.87 -12.62 -11.48
N LYS A 141 -2.31 -12.43 -12.74
CA LYS A 141 -2.88 -13.51 -13.55
C LYS A 141 -1.92 -14.68 -13.79
N ALA A 142 -2.25 -15.87 -13.28
CA ALA A 142 -1.64 -17.13 -13.69
C ALA A 142 -2.48 -17.81 -14.79
N ILE A 143 -1.80 -18.52 -15.70
CA ILE A 143 -2.43 -19.35 -16.75
C ILE A 143 -1.85 -20.77 -16.68
N PRO A 144 -2.62 -21.80 -17.08
CA PRO A 144 -2.10 -23.16 -17.19
C PRO A 144 -0.85 -23.21 -18.06
N LYS A 145 0.23 -23.77 -17.53
CA LYS A 145 1.49 -23.92 -18.25
C LYS A 145 2.14 -25.27 -17.97
N LYS A 146 2.30 -26.07 -19.01
CA LYS A 146 3.13 -27.26 -19.02
C LYS A 146 4.38 -27.04 -19.88
N THR A 147 5.48 -27.61 -19.45
CA THR A 147 6.75 -27.77 -20.18
C THR A 147 7.14 -29.25 -20.15
N ASP A 148 8.22 -29.61 -20.85
CA ASP A 148 8.69 -31.01 -20.87
C ASP A 148 9.23 -31.48 -19.50
N VAL A 149 9.66 -30.53 -18.65
CA VAL A 149 10.23 -30.80 -17.32
C VAL A 149 9.28 -30.54 -16.15
N THR A 150 8.26 -29.69 -16.30
CA THR A 150 7.32 -29.41 -15.20
C THR A 150 5.93 -29.01 -15.66
N THR A 151 4.94 -29.24 -14.80
CA THR A 151 3.58 -28.69 -14.94
C THR A 151 3.39 -27.69 -13.82
N TYR A 152 3.25 -26.40 -14.17
CA TYR A 152 3.03 -25.34 -13.20
C TYR A 152 1.61 -25.40 -12.65
N LEU A 153 1.45 -24.97 -11.39
CA LEU A 153 0.13 -24.71 -10.81
C LEU A 153 -0.49 -23.47 -11.46
N ASP A 154 -1.82 -23.46 -11.52
CA ASP A 154 -2.62 -22.37 -12.06
C ASP A 154 -3.91 -22.18 -11.25
N TYR A 155 -4.86 -21.40 -11.77
CA TYR A 155 -6.08 -21.02 -11.05
C TYR A 155 -7.34 -21.80 -11.49
N GLN A 156 -7.20 -22.88 -12.27
CA GLN A 156 -8.33 -23.72 -12.68
C GLN A 156 -9.04 -24.37 -11.49
N PRO A 157 -10.37 -24.58 -11.55
CA PRO A 157 -11.26 -24.35 -12.71
C PRO A 157 -11.68 -22.88 -12.90
N HIS A 158 -11.15 -21.94 -12.13
CA HIS A 158 -11.46 -20.52 -12.26
C HIS A 158 -10.66 -19.83 -13.39
N LYS A 159 -11.02 -18.58 -13.68
CA LYS A 159 -10.33 -17.76 -14.68
C LYS A 159 -8.99 -17.26 -14.13
N PRO A 160 -8.01 -16.98 -15.02
CA PRO A 160 -6.71 -16.38 -14.66
C PRO A 160 -6.77 -15.12 -13.78
N ASN A 161 -7.88 -14.40 -13.75
CA ASN A 161 -8.05 -13.16 -12.98
C ASN A 161 -8.86 -13.31 -11.69
N ILE A 162 -9.12 -14.54 -11.21
CA ILE A 162 -9.99 -14.79 -10.05
C ILE A 162 -9.55 -14.03 -8.78
N TYR A 163 -8.25 -13.98 -8.47
CA TYR A 163 -7.76 -13.26 -7.29
C TYR A 163 -7.91 -11.74 -7.40
N LEU A 164 -7.88 -11.18 -8.62
CA LEU A 164 -8.20 -9.77 -8.86
C LEU A 164 -9.70 -9.49 -8.65
N GLU A 165 -10.59 -10.39 -9.11
CA GLU A 165 -12.04 -10.29 -8.91
C GLU A 165 -12.42 -10.42 -7.42
N LEU A 166 -11.79 -11.35 -6.70
CA LEU A 166 -11.94 -11.49 -5.25
C LEU A 166 -11.43 -10.24 -4.50
N THR A 167 -10.26 -9.73 -4.87
CA THR A 167 -9.69 -8.52 -4.27
C THR A 167 -10.60 -7.31 -4.49
N HIS A 168 -11.15 -7.15 -5.70
CA HIS A 168 -12.13 -6.10 -6.01
C HIS A 168 -13.35 -6.18 -5.09
N LYS A 169 -13.99 -7.36 -5.00
CA LYS A 169 -15.16 -7.62 -4.15
C LYS A 169 -14.89 -7.28 -2.67
N TRP A 170 -13.74 -7.70 -2.14
CA TRP A 170 -13.38 -7.41 -0.75
C TRP A 170 -12.99 -5.94 -0.53
N SER A 171 -12.36 -5.29 -1.50
CA SER A 171 -12.08 -3.85 -1.46
C SER A 171 -13.35 -3.01 -1.47
N GLU A 172 -14.37 -3.38 -2.26
CA GLU A 172 -15.68 -2.70 -2.22
C GLU A 172 -16.38 -2.89 -0.88
N LYS A 173 -16.35 -4.10 -0.33
CA LYS A 173 -16.92 -4.39 0.99
C LYS A 173 -16.22 -3.58 2.09
N TYR A 174 -14.89 -3.58 2.10
CA TYR A 174 -14.08 -2.79 3.03
C TYR A 174 -14.37 -1.28 2.92
N SER A 175 -14.52 -0.73 1.72
CA SER A 175 -14.89 0.69 1.54
C SER A 175 -16.25 1.02 2.16
N LYS A 176 -17.26 0.17 1.91
CA LYS A 176 -18.63 0.33 2.46
C LYS A 176 -18.66 0.23 3.98
N GLU A 177 -17.95 -0.74 4.55
CA GLU A 177 -17.84 -0.87 6.02
C GLU A 177 -17.10 0.33 6.62
N LYS A 178 -16.02 0.80 5.98
CA LYS A 178 -15.25 1.96 6.45
C LYS A 178 -16.06 3.26 6.43
N GLU A 179 -16.90 3.48 5.42
CA GLU A 179 -17.83 4.61 5.39
C GLU A 179 -18.81 4.57 6.58
N GLN A 180 -19.37 3.39 6.90
CA GLN A 180 -20.25 3.16 8.05
C GLN A 180 -19.54 3.28 9.42
N TRP A 181 -18.21 3.21 9.47
CA TRP A 181 -17.44 3.43 10.70
C TRP A 181 -17.16 4.91 10.98
N LEU A 182 -17.40 5.79 9.99
CA LEU A 182 -17.12 7.22 10.07
C LEU A 182 -18.38 8.09 10.27
N THR A 183 -19.56 7.49 10.10
CA THR A 183 -20.89 8.03 10.49
C THR A 183 -21.21 7.72 11.95
#